data_AF-A0A1Q6XC25-F1
#
_entry.id   AF-A0A1Q6XC25-F1
#
_cell.length_a   1.000
_cell.length_b   1.000
_cell.length_c   1.000
_cell.angle_alpha   90.00
_cell.angle_beta   90.00
_cell.angle_gamma   90.00
#
_symmetry.space_group_name_H-M   'P 1'
#
loop_
_entity.id
_entity.type
_entity.pdbx_description
1 polymer ?
#
loop_
_entity_poly.entity_id
_entity_poly.type
_entity_poly.pdbx_seq_one_letter_code
_entity_poly.pdbx_strand_id
1 'polypeptide(L)'
;MHQQLPQTIALKALDPHQNATVVTIGDLIIPETDTPGAKAARVNEFIDLIVAEWYDQEEKSTFLTGLADVDRRSQSSFSKDFVDCSEKQQIQILNDLDEQSRVESEPTVRHRARNTASEEKPFFSMIKQLTLIGYYTSEIGFVQELHEEIIPARHAGCAPLSAEASK
;
A
#
# COMPACT_ATOMS: atom_id res chain seq x y z
N MET A 1 -14.50 17.59 21.93
CA MET A 1 -14.91 16.17 21.93
C MET A 1 -13.99 15.41 21.01
N HIS A 2 -12.86 14.90 21.50
CA HIS A 2 -12.12 13.87 20.77
C HIS A 2 -12.89 12.57 21.01
N GLN A 3 -13.78 12.21 20.08
CA GLN A 3 -14.24 10.83 20.02
C GLN A 3 -12.98 9.98 19.83
N GLN A 4 -12.67 9.12 20.80
CA GLN A 4 -11.72 8.04 20.58
C GLN A 4 -12.23 7.26 19.38
N LEU A 5 -11.47 7.31 18.28
CA LEU A 5 -11.72 6.47 17.14
C LEU A 5 -11.79 5.01 17.64
N PRO A 6 -12.73 4.21 17.13
CA PRO A 6 -12.83 2.82 17.53
C PRO A 6 -11.47 2.12 17.36
N GLN A 7 -11.09 1.33 18.37
CA GLN A 7 -9.80 0.62 18.43
C GLN A 7 -9.65 -0.40 17.27
N THR A 8 -10.75 -0.76 16.61
CA THR A 8 -10.78 -1.60 15.40
C THR A 8 -12.00 -1.21 14.56
N ILE A 9 -11.79 -0.85 13.30
CA ILE A 9 -12.87 -0.55 12.35
C ILE A 9 -13.29 -1.88 11.69
N ALA A 10 -14.59 -2.12 11.56
CA ALA A 10 -15.09 -3.25 10.78
C ALA A 10 -14.82 -2.97 9.29
N LEU A 11 -14.07 -3.86 8.64
CA LEU A 11 -13.75 -3.76 7.22
C LEU A 11 -15.01 -3.85 6.35
N LYS A 12 -15.03 -3.09 5.26
CA LYS A 12 -16.19 -2.92 4.39
C LYS A 12 -16.04 -3.62 3.04
N ALA A 13 -14.83 -3.65 2.49
CA ALA A 13 -14.56 -4.20 1.16
C ALA A 13 -13.80 -5.53 1.22
N LEU A 14 -12.86 -5.67 2.15
CA LEU A 14 -11.97 -6.81 2.24
C LEU A 14 -12.54 -7.89 3.18
N ASP A 15 -12.49 -9.14 2.73
CA ASP A 15 -12.68 -10.28 3.62
C ASP A 15 -11.44 -10.49 4.54
N PRO A 16 -11.51 -11.35 5.57
CA PRO A 16 -10.40 -11.56 6.49
C PRO A 16 -9.09 -12.00 5.83
N HIS A 17 -9.17 -12.84 4.79
CA HIS A 17 -8.01 -13.35 4.07
C HIS A 17 -7.40 -12.27 3.18
N GLN A 18 -8.23 -11.58 2.41
CA GLN A 18 -7.83 -10.42 1.61
C GLN A 18 -7.15 -9.35 2.46
N ASN A 19 -7.71 -9.04 3.64
CA ASN A 19 -7.10 -8.11 4.57
C ASN A 19 -5.76 -8.60 5.10
N ALA A 20 -5.62 -9.90 5.44
CA ALA A 20 -4.34 -10.45 5.86
C ALA A 20 -3.28 -10.35 4.75
N THR A 21 -3.67 -10.57 3.50
CA THR A 21 -2.81 -10.35 2.32
C THR A 21 -2.40 -8.88 2.20
N VAL A 22 -3.35 -7.93 2.30
CA VAL A 22 -3.05 -6.49 2.25
C VAL A 22 -2.13 -6.05 3.40
N VAL A 23 -2.37 -6.53 4.63
CA VAL A 23 -1.48 -6.27 5.78
C VAL A 23 -0.07 -6.77 5.50
N THR A 24 0.06 -8.01 5.02
CA THR A 24 1.36 -8.63 4.73
C THR A 24 2.09 -7.87 3.63
N ILE A 25 1.41 -7.52 2.53
CA ILE A 25 2.00 -6.74 1.44
C ILE A 25 2.44 -5.36 1.93
N GLY A 26 1.58 -4.67 2.70
CA GLY A 26 1.91 -3.36 3.26
C GLY A 26 3.17 -3.42 4.13
N ASP A 27 3.25 -4.42 5.02
CA ASP A 27 4.39 -4.63 5.91
C ASP A 27 5.68 -4.99 5.15
N LEU A 28 5.59 -5.69 4.02
CA LEU A 28 6.75 -5.95 3.16
C LEU A 28 7.22 -4.72 2.37
N ILE A 29 6.32 -3.79 2.05
CA ILE A 29 6.66 -2.54 1.33
C ILE A 29 7.26 -1.51 2.30
N ILE A 30 6.67 -1.35 3.49
CA ILE A 30 7.16 -0.46 4.55
C ILE A 30 7.21 -1.25 5.87
N PRO A 31 8.28 -2.02 6.10
CA PRO A 31 8.44 -2.81 7.32
C PRO A 31 8.72 -1.93 8.53
N GLU A 32 8.45 -2.47 9.71
CA GLU A 32 8.95 -1.88 10.96
C GLU A 32 10.49 -1.92 10.99
N THR A 33 11.08 -0.77 11.28
CA THR A 33 12.54 -0.62 11.45
C THR A 33 12.81 0.14 12.76
N ASP A 34 13.46 1.30 12.69
CA ASP A 34 13.58 2.21 13.83
C ASP A 34 12.25 2.96 14.09
N THR A 35 11.37 2.99 13.09
CA THR A 35 10.01 3.54 13.15
C THR A 35 8.97 2.43 12.88
N PRO A 36 7.74 2.57 13.42
CA PRO A 36 6.69 1.59 13.15
C PRO A 36 6.30 1.55 11.67
N GLY A 37 6.08 0.34 11.13
CA GLY A 37 5.78 0.12 9.70
C GLY A 37 4.31 0.29 9.30
N ALA A 38 3.98 -0.08 8.05
CA ALA A 38 2.64 0.05 7.48
C ALA A 38 1.54 -0.66 8.28
N LYS A 39 1.87 -1.81 8.87
CA LYS A 39 0.94 -2.56 9.72
C LYS A 39 0.58 -1.78 10.99
N ALA A 40 1.58 -1.17 11.66
CA ALA A 40 1.36 -0.34 12.84
C ALA A 40 0.58 0.93 12.50
N ALA A 41 0.81 1.49 11.31
CA ALA A 41 0.06 2.62 10.77
C ALA A 41 -1.37 2.26 10.28
N ARG A 42 -1.79 1.00 10.42
CA ARG A 42 -3.14 0.52 10.02
C ARG A 42 -3.48 0.84 8.57
N VAL A 43 -2.47 0.79 7.69
CA VAL A 43 -2.60 1.11 6.26
C VAL A 43 -3.64 0.22 5.57
N ASN A 44 -3.82 -1.01 6.03
CA ASN A 44 -4.85 -1.92 5.52
C ASN A 44 -6.27 -1.36 5.70
N GLU A 45 -6.55 -0.65 6.78
CA GLU A 45 -7.87 -0.06 7.03
C GLU A 45 -8.12 1.16 6.14
N PHE A 46 -7.07 1.95 5.87
CA PHE A 46 -7.11 3.00 4.87
C PHE A 46 -7.40 2.43 3.47
N ILE A 47 -6.68 1.37 3.07
CA ILE A 47 -6.89 0.69 1.79
C ILE A 47 -8.32 0.16 1.68
N ASP A 48 -8.83 -0.54 2.70
CA ASP A 48 -10.21 -1.04 2.73
C ASP A 48 -11.23 0.08 2.51
N LEU A 49 -11.06 1.22 3.20
CA LEU A 49 -11.96 2.36 3.05
C LEU A 49 -11.93 2.95 1.64
N ILE A 50 -10.74 3.11 1.05
CA ILE A 50 -10.60 3.62 -0.32
C ILE A 50 -11.26 2.67 -1.33
N VAL A 51 -11.00 1.37 -1.21
CA VAL A 51 -11.60 0.35 -2.09
C VAL A 51 -13.12 0.25 -1.89
N ALA A 52 -13.62 0.51 -0.68
CA ALA A 52 -15.04 0.47 -0.38
C ALA A 52 -15.82 1.69 -0.91
N GLU A 53 -15.26 2.89 -0.75
CA GLU A 53 -16.02 4.14 -0.86
C GLU A 53 -15.56 5.06 -2.01
N TRP A 54 -14.33 4.88 -2.53
CA TRP A 54 -13.74 5.78 -3.52
C TRP A 54 -13.50 5.13 -4.89
N TYR A 55 -13.14 3.86 -4.92
CA TYR A 55 -12.97 3.14 -6.18
C TYR A 55 -14.30 2.96 -6.91
N ASP A 56 -14.26 3.12 -8.23
CA ASP A 56 -15.36 2.66 -9.06
C ASP A 56 -15.39 1.12 -9.13
N GLN A 57 -16.41 0.57 -9.81
CA GLN A 57 -16.59 -0.88 -9.86
C GLN A 57 -15.47 -1.59 -10.64
N GLU A 58 -14.87 -0.93 -11.63
CA GLU A 58 -13.79 -1.48 -12.45
C GLU A 58 -12.51 -1.52 -11.63
N GLU A 59 -12.12 -0.40 -11.01
CA GLU A 59 -10.96 -0.30 -10.12
C GLU A 59 -11.07 -1.29 -8.95
N LYS A 60 -12.24 -1.40 -8.32
CA LYS A 60 -12.50 -2.35 -7.24
C LYS A 60 -12.35 -3.79 -7.72
N SER A 61 -12.92 -4.12 -8.88
CA SER A 61 -12.80 -5.46 -9.47
C SER A 61 -11.34 -5.82 -9.75
N THR A 62 -10.58 -4.89 -10.34
CA THR A 62 -9.16 -5.07 -10.65
C THR A 62 -8.33 -5.23 -9.39
N PHE A 63 -8.64 -4.48 -8.33
CA PHE A 63 -7.97 -4.62 -7.04
C PHE A 63 -8.22 -6.01 -6.41
N LEU A 64 -9.48 -6.44 -6.31
CA LEU A 64 -9.83 -7.73 -5.71
C LEU A 64 -9.34 -8.92 -6.55
N THR A 65 -9.38 -8.81 -7.88
CA THR A 65 -8.83 -9.82 -8.79
C THR A 65 -7.31 -9.93 -8.64
N GLY A 66 -6.63 -8.79 -8.43
CA GLY A 66 -5.21 -8.75 -8.13
C GLY A 66 -4.85 -9.45 -6.81
N LEU A 67 -5.62 -9.25 -5.75
CA LEU A 67 -5.44 -10.02 -4.50
C LEU A 67 -5.59 -11.54 -4.73
N ALA A 68 -6.59 -11.96 -5.51
CA ALA A 68 -6.75 -13.37 -5.84
C ALA A 68 -5.61 -13.90 -6.74
N ASP A 69 -5.00 -13.06 -7.58
CA ASP A 69 -3.82 -13.41 -8.38
C ASP A 69 -2.58 -13.66 -7.53
N VAL A 70 -2.38 -12.87 -6.46
CA VAL A 70 -1.29 -13.07 -5.49
C VAL A 70 -1.35 -14.49 -4.91
N ASP A 71 -2.51 -14.93 -4.42
CA ASP A 71 -2.67 -16.29 -3.89
C ASP A 71 -2.50 -17.36 -4.97
N ARG A 72 -3.04 -17.13 -6.17
CA ARG A 72 -2.89 -18.09 -7.28
C ARG A 72 -1.43 -18.33 -7.64
N ARG A 73 -0.61 -17.27 -7.65
CA ARG A 73 0.84 -17.37 -7.90
C ARG A 73 1.55 -18.07 -6.76
N SER A 74 1.20 -17.74 -5.51
CA SER A 74 1.73 -18.40 -4.33
C SER A 74 1.44 -19.91 -4.35
N GLN A 75 0.19 -20.29 -4.65
CA GLN A 75 -0.21 -21.69 -4.78
C GLN A 75 0.50 -22.40 -5.93
N SER A 76 0.67 -21.73 -7.08
CA SER A 76 1.36 -22.31 -8.24
C SER A 76 2.85 -22.52 -8.00
N SER A 77 3.52 -21.58 -7.33
CA SER A 77 4.97 -21.63 -7.08
C SER A 77 5.34 -22.44 -5.83
N PHE A 78 4.50 -22.43 -4.81
CA PHE A 78 4.84 -22.92 -3.46
C PHE A 78 3.76 -23.79 -2.80
N SER A 79 2.60 -24.00 -3.44
CA SER A 79 1.48 -24.81 -2.91
C SER A 79 0.99 -24.35 -1.54
N LYS A 80 0.99 -23.03 -1.32
CA LYS A 80 0.51 -22.37 -0.10
C LYS A 80 -0.21 -21.08 -0.48
N ASP A 81 -1.12 -20.64 0.38
CA ASP A 81 -1.64 -19.29 0.29
C ASP A 81 -0.52 -18.28 0.59
N PHE A 82 -0.66 -17.06 0.08
CA PHE A 82 0.41 -16.07 0.15
C PHE A 82 0.80 -15.74 1.60
N VAL A 83 -0.18 -15.62 2.48
CA VAL A 83 0.04 -15.33 3.91
C VAL A 83 0.74 -16.48 4.66
N ASP A 84 0.68 -17.71 4.14
CA ASP A 84 1.33 -18.89 4.71
C ASP A 84 2.72 -19.17 4.12
N CYS A 85 3.11 -18.41 3.09
CA CYS A 85 4.46 -18.46 2.54
C CYS A 85 5.48 -17.86 3.51
N SER A 86 6.74 -18.31 3.39
CA SER A 86 7.85 -17.61 4.06
C SER A 86 8.03 -16.21 3.47
N GLU A 87 8.58 -15.29 4.25
CA GLU A 87 8.84 -13.92 3.81
C GLU A 87 9.61 -13.86 2.47
N LYS A 88 10.64 -14.72 2.31
CA LYS A 88 11.40 -14.82 1.06
C LYS A 88 10.53 -15.22 -0.14
N GLN A 89 9.57 -16.13 0.07
CA GLN A 89 8.62 -16.55 -0.97
C GLN A 89 7.62 -15.44 -1.28
N GLN A 90 7.13 -14.74 -0.26
CA GLN A 90 6.24 -13.59 -0.42
C GLN A 90 6.93 -12.48 -1.25
N ILE A 91 8.15 -12.11 -0.87
CA ILE A 91 8.98 -11.14 -1.61
C ILE A 91 9.18 -11.57 -3.07
N GLN A 92 9.40 -12.87 -3.32
CA GLN A 92 9.54 -13.36 -4.68
C GLN A 92 8.26 -13.12 -5.51
N ILE A 93 7.08 -13.45 -4.98
CA ILE A 93 5.80 -13.19 -5.66
C ILE A 93 5.62 -11.69 -5.92
N LEU A 94 5.95 -10.83 -4.95
CA LEU A 94 5.82 -9.38 -5.10
C LEU A 94 6.77 -8.80 -6.14
N ASN A 95 8.01 -9.28 -6.21
CA ASN A 95 8.96 -8.88 -7.25
C ASN A 95 8.48 -9.27 -8.66
N ASP A 96 7.91 -10.47 -8.80
CA ASP A 96 7.34 -10.91 -10.09
C ASP A 96 6.16 -10.02 -10.53
N LEU A 97 5.35 -9.56 -9.57
CA LEU A 97 4.24 -8.63 -9.81
C LEU A 97 4.71 -7.20 -10.12
N ASP A 98 5.77 -6.72 -9.47
CA ASP A 98 6.38 -5.40 -9.74
C ASP A 98 6.97 -5.36 -11.16
N GLU A 99 7.69 -6.42 -11.55
CA GLU A 99 8.26 -6.53 -12.89
C GLU A 99 7.17 -6.53 -13.97
N GLN A 100 6.10 -7.32 -13.78
CA GLN A 100 4.96 -7.33 -14.71
C GLN A 100 4.28 -5.97 -14.80
N SER A 101 4.04 -5.32 -13.67
CA SER A 101 3.43 -3.99 -13.61
C SER A 101 4.28 -2.94 -14.32
N ARG A 102 5.61 -3.06 -14.24
CA ARG A 102 6.55 -2.18 -14.95
C ARG A 102 6.44 -2.38 -16.46
N VAL A 103 6.43 -3.62 -16.94
CA VAL A 103 6.31 -3.95 -18.37
C VAL A 103 4.96 -3.48 -18.93
N GLU A 104 3.87 -3.71 -18.20
CA GLU A 104 2.53 -3.24 -18.58
C GLU A 104 2.42 -1.70 -18.62
N SER A 105 3.25 -1.02 -17.83
CA SER A 105 3.29 0.43 -17.76
C SER A 105 4.18 1.09 -18.81
N GLU A 106 4.95 0.33 -19.59
CA GLU A 106 5.81 0.88 -20.64
C GLU A 106 4.98 1.58 -21.72
N PRO A 107 5.38 2.79 -22.20
CA PRO A 107 4.60 3.55 -23.17
C PRO A 107 4.31 2.77 -24.45
N THR A 108 5.26 1.99 -24.93
CA THR A 108 5.15 1.17 -26.14
C THR A 108 4.11 0.06 -26.01
N VAL A 109 4.01 -0.55 -24.81
CA VAL A 109 3.03 -1.59 -24.48
C VAL A 109 1.66 -0.95 -24.26
N ARG A 110 1.60 0.16 -23.50
CA ARG A 110 0.38 0.95 -23.30
C ARG A 110 -0.23 1.45 -24.60
N HIS A 111 0.57 1.97 -25.54
CA HIS A 111 0.07 2.42 -26.85
C HIS A 111 -0.54 1.29 -27.67
N ARG A 112 -0.05 0.05 -27.54
CA ARG A 112 -0.63 -1.13 -28.19
C ARG A 112 -1.92 -1.57 -27.48
N ALA A 113 -1.91 -1.59 -26.15
CA ALA A 113 -3.07 -1.95 -25.33
C ALA A 113 -4.22 -0.96 -25.48
N ARG A 114 -3.95 0.34 -25.68
CA ARG A 114 -4.96 1.40 -25.85
C ARG A 114 -5.91 1.18 -27.04
N ASN A 115 -5.50 0.37 -28.01
CA ASN A 115 -6.34 0.01 -29.15
C ASN A 115 -7.24 -1.22 -28.88
N THR A 116 -7.08 -1.89 -27.74
CA THR A 116 -7.73 -3.20 -27.45
C THR A 116 -8.22 -3.40 -26.00
N ALA A 117 -7.80 -2.60 -25.02
CA ALA A 117 -8.11 -2.80 -23.60
C ALA A 117 -8.08 -1.47 -22.79
N SER A 118 -8.75 -1.50 -21.63
CA SER A 118 -8.95 -0.39 -20.68
C SER A 118 -7.64 0.22 -20.17
N GLU A 119 -7.67 1.51 -19.79
CA GLU A 119 -6.53 2.26 -19.21
C GLU A 119 -6.28 1.89 -17.72
N GLU A 120 -6.57 0.65 -17.35
CA GLU A 120 -6.49 0.18 -15.96
C GLU A 120 -5.04 0.13 -15.46
N LYS A 121 -4.84 0.57 -14.21
CA LYS A 121 -3.53 0.48 -13.55
C LYS A 121 -3.29 -0.97 -13.12
N PRO A 122 -2.06 -1.50 -13.28
CA PRO A 122 -1.72 -2.80 -12.73
C PRO A 122 -1.95 -2.86 -11.22
N PHE A 123 -2.49 -3.96 -10.72
CA PHE A 123 -2.82 -4.16 -9.30
C PHE A 123 -1.66 -3.80 -8.37
N PHE A 124 -0.43 -4.26 -8.66
CA PHE A 124 0.71 -4.01 -7.77
C PHE A 124 1.04 -2.52 -7.68
N SER A 125 0.84 -1.77 -8.78
CA SER A 125 1.00 -0.31 -8.76
C SER A 125 -0.07 0.35 -7.86
N MET A 126 -1.30 -0.16 -7.88
CA MET A 126 -2.39 0.34 -7.04
C MET A 126 -2.09 0.12 -5.55
N ILE A 127 -1.79 -1.11 -5.13
CA ILE A 127 -1.53 -1.42 -3.71
C ILE A 127 -0.27 -0.74 -3.18
N LYS A 128 0.78 -0.63 -4.01
CA LYS A 128 2.01 0.10 -3.66
C LYS A 128 1.72 1.59 -3.47
N GLN A 129 0.98 2.21 -4.40
CA GLN A 129 0.58 3.61 -4.28
C GLN A 129 -0.26 3.86 -3.02
N LEU A 130 -1.28 3.03 -2.77
CA LEU A 130 -2.12 3.16 -1.57
C LEU A 130 -1.32 2.95 -0.28
N THR A 131 -0.35 2.04 -0.28
CA THR A 131 0.51 1.78 0.89
C THR A 131 1.34 3.02 1.23
N LEU A 132 1.98 3.62 0.22
CA LEU A 132 2.76 4.84 0.39
C LEU A 132 1.88 6.01 0.89
N ILE A 133 0.73 6.23 0.25
CA ILE A 133 -0.19 7.31 0.64
C ILE A 133 -0.68 7.07 2.07
N GLY A 134 -1.19 5.87 2.37
CA GLY A 134 -1.72 5.54 3.69
C GLY A 134 -0.68 5.70 4.80
N TYR A 135 0.57 5.30 4.54
CA TYR A 135 1.63 5.42 5.53
C TYR A 135 2.07 6.88 5.74
N TYR A 136 2.44 7.60 4.69
CA TYR A 136 3.00 8.96 4.82
C TYR A 136 1.96 10.03 5.15
N THR A 137 0.67 9.71 5.08
CA THR A 137 -0.42 10.57 5.61
C THR A 137 -0.91 10.14 6.99
N SER A 138 -0.36 9.07 7.56
CA SER A 138 -0.62 8.67 8.94
C SER A 138 0.21 9.49 9.93
N GLU A 139 -0.21 9.51 11.20
CA GLU A 139 0.58 10.14 12.27
C GLU A 139 1.97 9.51 12.42
N ILE A 140 2.07 8.18 12.26
CA ILE A 140 3.34 7.46 12.34
C ILE A 140 4.29 7.93 11.22
N GLY A 141 3.84 7.88 9.97
CA GLY A 141 4.67 8.30 8.83
C GLY A 141 5.00 9.79 8.86
N PHE A 142 4.07 10.64 9.25
CA PHE A 142 4.29 12.09 9.23
C PHE A 142 5.17 12.58 10.39
N VAL A 143 4.88 12.14 11.62
CA VAL A 143 5.54 12.66 12.83
C VAL A 143 6.78 11.86 13.21
N GLN A 144 6.74 10.52 13.06
CA GLN A 144 7.83 9.66 13.55
C GLN A 144 8.85 9.33 12.46
N GLU A 145 8.41 9.09 11.22
CA GLU A 145 9.32 8.83 10.10
C GLU A 145 9.86 10.14 9.50
N LEU A 146 8.97 11.03 9.07
CA LEU A 146 9.38 12.28 8.42
C LEU A 146 9.83 13.38 9.40
N HIS A 147 9.52 13.25 10.69
CA HIS A 147 9.81 14.26 11.71
C HIS A 147 9.21 15.65 11.40
N GLU A 148 8.06 15.67 10.71
CA GLU A 148 7.42 16.89 10.25
C GLU A 148 6.34 17.40 11.23
N GLU A 149 6.09 18.71 11.19
CA GLU A 149 5.04 19.38 11.97
C GLU A 149 4.20 20.26 11.03
N ILE A 150 2.87 20.05 10.98
CA ILE A 150 1.98 20.76 10.04
C ILE A 150 1.94 22.27 10.32
N ILE A 151 1.95 22.66 11.60
CA ILE A 151 1.91 24.06 12.02
C ILE A 151 2.95 24.25 13.12
N PRO A 152 4.10 24.88 12.84
CA PRO A 152 5.05 25.19 13.89
C PRO A 152 4.40 26.13 14.90
N ALA A 153 4.51 25.79 16.19
CA ALA A 153 3.85 26.52 17.29
C ALA A 153 4.17 28.03 17.34
N ARG A 154 5.25 28.48 16.69
CA ARG A 154 5.59 29.90 16.48
C ARG A 154 6.33 30.10 15.16
N HIS A 155 6.12 31.26 14.54
CA HIS A 155 6.97 31.70 13.43
C HIS A 155 8.40 32.00 13.94
N ALA A 156 9.37 31.18 13.52
CA ALA A 156 10.78 31.33 13.88
C ALA A 156 11.61 31.68 12.64
N GLY A 157 11.54 32.93 12.18
CA GLY A 157 12.19 33.39 10.95
C GLY A 157 13.73 33.32 10.93
N CYS A 158 14.37 33.07 12.08
CA CYS A 158 15.80 32.83 12.22
C CYS A 158 16.09 31.53 13.00
N ALA A 159 15.27 30.49 12.79
CA ALA A 159 15.59 29.17 13.32
C ALA A 159 16.91 28.67 12.69
N PRO A 160 17.83 28.10 13.49
CA PRO A 160 18.97 27.41 12.92
C PRO A 160 18.45 26.25 12.05
N LEU A 161 18.97 26.12 10.83
CA LEU A 161 18.70 24.95 10.02
C LEU A 161 19.24 23.73 10.78
N SER A 162 18.40 22.74 11.07
CA SER A 162 18.91 21.48 11.59
C SER A 162 19.82 20.89 10.51
N ALA A 163 20.93 20.26 10.93
CA ALA A 163 21.89 19.68 10.01
C ALA A 163 21.29 18.54 9.15
N GLU A 164 20.11 18.06 9.50
CA GLU A 164 19.39 16.96 8.86
C GLU A 164 18.54 17.41 7.65
N ALA A 165 18.15 18.69 7.59
CA ALA A 165 17.33 19.23 6.49
C ALA A 165 18.12 19.51 5.19
N SER A 166 19.35 18.98 5.07
CA SER A 166 20.29 19.31 3.99
C SER A 166 20.79 18.09 3.20
N LYS A 167 19.99 17.03 3.08
CA LYS A 167 20.25 15.93 2.16
C LYS A 167 19.23 15.88 1.03
#